data_AF-A0AAF0V1Q9-F1
#
_entry.id   AF-A0AAF0V1Q9-F1
#
_cell.length_a   1.000
_cell.length_b   1.000
_cell.length_c   1.000
_cell.angle_alpha   90.00
_cell.angle_beta   90.00
_cell.angle_gamma   90.00
#
_symmetry.space_group_name_H-M   'P 1'
#
loop_
_entity.id
_entity.type
_entity.pdbx_description
1 polymer ?
#
loop_
_entity_poly.entity_id
_entity_poly.type
_entity_poly.pdbx_seq_one_letter_code
_entity_poly.pdbx_strand_id
1 'polypeptide(L)'
;FSVKSAYHALCNLDQQIPQWPWRYIWKVKVPTKVLHFSWLLAREACLTQENIRRRGFQLCSRCTFCGLETESNSHLFLHCFVTGLL
;
A
#
# COMPACT_ATOMS: atom_id res chain seq x y z
N PHE A 1 15.98 21.32 -24.71
CA PHE A 1 15.12 20.63 -23.72
C PHE A 1 13.93 21.52 -23.41
N SER A 2 12.70 21.03 -23.51
CA SER A 2 11.49 21.80 -23.16
C SER A 2 10.64 21.04 -22.15
N VAL A 3 9.84 21.78 -21.37
CA VAL A 3 8.87 21.19 -20.43
C VAL A 3 7.91 20.25 -21.18
N LYS A 4 7.51 20.61 -22.40
CA LYS A 4 6.68 19.78 -23.28
C LYS A 4 7.36 18.46 -23.65
N SER A 5 8.63 18.48 -24.05
CA SER A 5 9.36 17.24 -24.39
C SER A 5 9.55 16.33 -23.18
N ALA A 6 9.81 16.91 -22.00
CA ALA A 6 9.97 16.15 -20.76
C ALA A 6 8.64 15.51 -20.31
N TYR A 7 7.53 16.24 -20.40
CA TYR A 7 6.21 15.74 -20.03
C TYR A 7 5.75 14.57 -20.93
N HIS A 8 5.97 14.67 -22.24
CA HIS A 8 5.66 13.56 -23.16
C HIS A 8 6.49 12.31 -22.87
N ALA A 9 7.77 12.46 -22.53
CA ALA A 9 8.61 11.32 -22.14
C ALA A 9 8.08 10.62 -20.88
N LEU A 10 7.64 11.39 -19.87
CA LEU A 10 7.04 10.84 -18.65
C LEU A 10 5.72 10.10 -18.90
N CYS A 11 4.82 10.66 -19.72
CA CYS A 11 3.55 10.02 -20.05
C CYS A 11 3.74 8.70 -20.81
N ASN A 12 4.75 8.62 -21.68
CA ASN A 12 5.05 7.41 -22.43
C ASN A 12 5.63 6.29 -21.54
N LEU A 13 6.36 6.65 -20.47
CA LEU A 13 6.83 5.69 -19.47
C LEU A 13 5.66 5.11 -18.65
N ASP A 14 4.65 5.93 -18.35
CA ASP A 14 3.48 5.51 -17.57
C ASP A 14 2.61 4.47 -18.32
N GLN A 15 2.61 4.49 -19.66
CA GLN A 15 1.95 3.47 -20.48
C GLN A 15 2.59 2.08 -20.41
N GLN A 16 3.86 1.97 -19.99
CA GLN A 16 4.57 0.70 -19.86
C GLN A 16 4.37 0.03 -18.49
N ILE A 17 3.85 0.77 -17.50
CA ILE A 17 3.52 0.21 -16.19
C ILE A 17 2.16 -0.49 -16.32
N PRO A 18 2.04 -1.80 -16.01
CA PRO A 18 0.74 -2.45 -15.97
C PRO A 18 -0.18 -1.61 -15.08
N GLN A 19 -1.31 -1.15 -15.62
CA GLN A 19 -2.21 -0.24 -14.92
C GLN A 19 -2.70 -0.90 -13.63
N TRP A 20 -2.00 -0.63 -12.53
CA TRP A 20 -2.41 -1.06 -11.21
C TRP A 20 -3.85 -0.58 -10.98
N PRO A 21 -4.73 -1.39 -10.40
CA PRO A 21 -6.17 -1.11 -10.34
C PRO A 21 -6.55 0.04 -9.39
N TRP A 22 -5.71 1.05 -9.20
CA TRP A 22 -5.97 2.22 -8.35
C TRP A 22 -7.30 2.91 -8.71
N ARG A 23 -7.67 2.93 -10.00
CA ARG A 23 -8.96 3.47 -10.47
C ARG A 23 -10.15 2.74 -9.85
N TYR A 24 -10.02 1.45 -9.55
CA TYR A 24 -11.09 0.69 -8.91
C TYR A 24 -11.28 1.11 -7.47
N ILE A 25 -10.20 1.45 -6.74
CA ILE A 25 -10.29 1.97 -5.36
C ILE A 25 -11.20 3.19 -5.35
N TRP A 26 -10.95 4.19 -6.19
CA TRP A 26 -11.69 5.46 -6.20
C TRP A 26 -13.09 5.39 -6.83
N LYS A 27 -13.44 4.32 -7.55
CA LYS A 27 -14.77 4.14 -8.14
C LYS A 27 -15.82 3.67 -7.13
N VAL A 28 -15.40 3.12 -5.98
CA VAL A 28 -16.32 2.57 -4.98
C VAL A 28 -17.02 3.70 -4.23
N LYS A 29 -18.34 3.58 -4.08
CA LYS A 29 -19.16 4.51 -3.28
C LYS A 29 -19.09 4.16 -1.79
N VAL A 30 -17.96 4.46 -1.14
CA VAL A 30 -17.75 4.30 0.30
C VAL A 30 -17.24 5.61 0.91
N PRO A 31 -17.30 5.78 2.25
CA PRO A 31 -16.78 6.97 2.89
C PRO A 31 -15.32 7.24 2.53
N THR A 32 -14.95 8.51 2.37
CA THR A 32 -13.60 8.94 1.94
C THR A 32 -12.48 8.37 2.83
N LYS A 33 -12.75 8.19 4.13
CA LYS A 33 -11.81 7.56 5.06
C LYS A 33 -11.43 6.14 4.63
N VAL A 34 -12.40 5.35 4.16
CA VAL A 34 -12.19 3.98 3.67
C VAL A 34 -11.40 4.03 2.36
N LEU A 35 -11.75 4.92 1.42
CA LEU A 35 -10.99 5.07 0.17
C LEU A 35 -9.52 5.42 0.42
N HIS A 36 -9.27 6.39 1.29
CA HIS A 36 -7.91 6.82 1.64
C HIS A 36 -7.13 5.67 2.29
N PHE A 37 -7.76 4.95 3.21
CA PHE A 37 -7.14 3.81 3.86
C PHE A 37 -6.81 2.67 2.89
N SER A 38 -7.75 2.31 2.01
CA SER A 38 -7.53 1.32 0.95
C SER A 38 -6.41 1.73 0.00
N TRP A 39 -6.27 3.02 -0.29
CA TRP A 39 -5.14 3.54 -1.07
C TRP A 39 -3.80 3.36 -0.35
N LEU A 40 -3.73 3.61 0.95
CA LEU A 40 -2.53 3.36 1.76
C LEU A 40 -2.20 1.86 1.79
N LEU A 41 -3.21 0.99 1.91
CA LEU A 41 -3.05 -0.45 1.89
C LEU A 41 -2.44 -0.93 0.58
N ALA A 42 -3.02 -0.52 -0.54
CA ALA A 42 -2.60 -0.89 -1.89
C ALA A 42 -1.18 -0.43 -2.26
N ARG A 43 -0.63 0.54 -1.53
CA ARG A 43 0.72 1.08 -1.73
C ARG A 43 1.74 0.61 -0.71
N GLU A 44 1.37 -0.35 0.15
CA GLU A 44 2.20 -0.76 1.29
C GLU A 44 2.66 0.45 2.12
N ALA A 45 1.78 1.43 2.35
CA ALA A 45 2.13 2.72 2.98
C ALA A 45 1.56 2.88 4.41
N CYS A 46 0.87 1.87 4.93
CA CYS A 46 0.36 1.90 6.30
C CYS A 46 1.49 1.86 7.33
N LEU A 47 1.23 2.34 8.54
CA LEU A 47 2.21 2.34 9.63
C LEU A 47 2.36 0.95 10.25
N THR A 48 2.95 0.03 9.50
CA THR A 48 3.33 -1.30 9.99
C THR A 48 4.78 -1.30 10.45
N GLN A 49 5.13 -2.18 11.38
CA GLN A 49 6.51 -2.36 11.80
C GLN A 49 7.45 -2.70 10.63
N GLU A 50 6.98 -3.46 9.64
CA GLU A 50 7.76 -3.71 8.41
C GLU A 50 8.07 -2.41 7.64
N ASN A 51 7.10 -1.49 7.52
CA ASN A 51 7.33 -0.21 6.86
C ASN A 51 8.24 0.73 7.66
N ILE A 52 8.17 0.67 8.99
CA ILE A 52 9.10 1.39 9.86
C ILE A 52 10.52 0.85 9.68
N ARG A 53 10.67 -0.47 9.60
CA ARG A 53 11.96 -1.14 9.32
C ARG A 53 12.55 -0.73 7.96
N ARG A 54 11.72 -0.66 6.91
CA ARG A 54 12.12 -0.18 5.57
C ARG A 54 12.62 1.28 5.58
N ARG A 55 12.23 2.09 6.57
CA ARG A 55 12.71 3.47 6.77
C ARG A 55 14.04 3.55 7.55
N GLY A 56 14.66 2.42 7.89
CA GLY A 56 15.96 2.35 8.54
C GLY A 56 15.94 2.17 10.06
N PHE A 57 14.75 2.05 10.67
CA PHE A 57 14.64 1.75 12.09
C PHE A 57 14.95 0.28 12.36
N GLN A 58 15.78 0.02 13.39
CA GLN A 58 16.11 -1.34 13.83
C GLN A 58 15.08 -1.81 14.86
N LEU A 59 14.16 -2.67 14.45
CA LEU A 59 13.18 -3.31 15.32
C LEU A 59 12.85 -4.73 14.81
N CYS A 60 12.42 -5.59 15.73
CA CYS A 60 11.89 -6.91 15.38
C CYS A 60 10.43 -6.74 14.97
N SER A 61 10.13 -6.87 13.67
CA SER A 61 8.76 -6.80 13.18
C SER A 61 8.00 -8.07 13.56
N ARG A 62 6.93 -7.91 14.35
CA ARG A 62 5.99 -8.96 14.75
C ARG A 62 4.58 -8.39 14.78
N CYS A 63 3.65 -9.14 14.21
CA CYS A 63 2.23 -8.80 14.17
C CYS A 63 1.70 -8.57 15.58
N THR A 64 1.12 -7.39 15.81
CA THR A 64 0.53 -6.99 17.09
C THR A 64 -0.67 -7.85 17.52
N PHE A 65 -1.33 -8.54 16.59
CA PHE A 65 -2.46 -9.42 16.89
C PHE A 65 -2.04 -10.86 17.18
N CYS A 66 -1.34 -11.52 16.25
CA CYS A 66 -1.00 -12.93 16.41
C CYS A 66 0.37 -13.18 17.08
N GLY A 67 1.30 -12.23 17.01
CA GLY A 67 2.65 -12.36 17.55
C GLY A 67 3.56 -13.39 16.84
N LEU A 68 3.07 -14.09 15.80
CA LEU A 68 3.77 -15.19 15.14
C LEU A 68 4.52 -14.76 13.87
N GLU A 69 3.91 -13.93 13.04
CA GLU A 69 4.48 -13.48 11.76
C GLU A 69 4.87 -12.00 11.81
N THR A 70 5.63 -11.56 10.81
CA THR A 70 5.99 -10.15 10.58
C THR A 70 4.74 -9.27 10.44
N GLU A 71 4.73 -8.09 11.06
CA GLU A 71 3.66 -7.13 10.84
C GLU A 71 3.82 -6.43 9.48
N SER A 72 3.14 -6.97 8.47
CA SER A 72 3.02 -6.38 7.13
C SER A 72 1.57 -6.05 6.80
N ASN A 73 1.33 -5.23 5.78
CA ASN A 73 -0.04 -4.93 5.32
C ASN A 73 -0.79 -6.20 4.92
N SER A 74 -0.16 -7.10 4.16
CA SER A 74 -0.80 -8.34 3.72
C SER A 74 -1.15 -9.23 4.91
N HIS A 75 -0.22 -9.41 5.86
CA HIS A 75 -0.49 -10.20 7.03
C HIS A 75 -1.62 -9.58 7.87
N LEU A 76 -1.50 -8.31 8.24
CA LEU A 76 -2.44 -7.65 9.15
C LEU A 76 -3.90 -7.68 8.64
N PHE A 77 -4.10 -7.52 7.33
CA PHE A 77 -5.44 -7.35 6.75
C PHE A 77 -5.97 -8.55 5.96
N LEU A 78 -5.12 -9.50 5.53
CA LEU A 78 -5.54 -10.61 4.66
C LEU A 78 -5.19 -11.99 5.19
N HIS A 79 -4.13 -12.14 5.99
CA HIS A 79 -3.61 -13.47 6.36
C HIS A 79 -3.55 -13.74 7.87
N CYS A 80 -3.66 -12.71 8.70
CA CYS A 80 -3.65 -12.90 10.14
C CYS A 80 -4.92 -13.63 10.56
N PHE A 81 -4.77 -14.82 11.15
CA PHE A 81 -5.91 -15.63 11.60
C PHE A 81 -6.74 -14.92 12.68
N VAL A 82 -6.15 -13.99 13.43
CA VAL A 82 -6.87 -13.21 14.46
C VAL A 82 -7.79 -12.19 13.79
N THR A 83 -7.35 -11.52 12.72
CA THR A 83 -8.16 -10.51 12.02
C THR A 83 -9.09 -11.11 10.98
N GLY A 84 -8.74 -12.26 10.40
CA GLY A 84 -9.59 -12.99 9.45
C GLY A 84 -10.79 -13.72 10.06
N LEU A 85 -10.91 -13.72 11.39
CA LEU A 85 -12.06 -14.27 12.14
C LEU A 85 -13.13 -13.23 12.50
N LEU A 86 -12.92 -11.96 12.12
CA LEU A 86 -13.90 -10.87 12.25
C LEU A 86 -14.71 -10.71 10.95
#